data_AF-A0A316PHV5-F1
#
_entry.id   AF-A0A316PHV5-F1
#
_cell.length_a   1.000
_cell.length_b   1.000
_cell.length_c   1.000
_cell.angle_alpha   90.00
_cell.angle_beta   90.00
_cell.angle_gamma   90.00
#
_symmetry.space_group_name_H-M   'P 1'
#
loop_
_entity.id
_entity.type
_entity.pdbx_description
1 polymer ?
#
loop_
_entity_poly.entity_id
_entity_poly.type
_entity_poly.pdbx_seq_one_letter_code
_entity_poly.pdbx_strand_id
1 'polypeptide(L)'
;MFFSYNNKEIALRKEAEAQRGKIKSVRDKVFKIIREKANVSTEYRKAFEKIYPDLIAGRYSGDNGGMMKWIQEQNPTFDTSLYGDLMQSIEVQREAFNTEQTRMLDIINQRAALLEQYPSCWFIRNKSAIDYTVIASTSTNNIMQSGIDDEMLTFHD
;
A
#
# COMPACT_ATOMS: atom_id res chain seq x y z
N MET A 1 -34.08 -9.11 16.81
CA MET A 1 -32.95 -8.17 17.01
C MET A 1 -31.62 -8.90 17.24
N PHE A 2 -31.51 -9.80 18.22
CA PHE A 2 -30.25 -10.50 18.54
C PHE A 2 -29.55 -11.17 17.34
N PHE A 3 -30.28 -12.00 16.60
CA PHE A 3 -29.73 -12.70 15.41
C PHE A 3 -29.29 -11.73 14.31
N SER A 4 -29.99 -10.61 14.15
CA SER A 4 -29.65 -9.60 13.12
C SER A 4 -28.31 -8.91 13.40
N TYR A 5 -28.03 -8.57 14.66
CA TYR A 5 -26.77 -7.91 15.03
C TYR A 5 -25.58 -8.87 14.99
N ASN A 6 -25.75 -10.12 15.45
CA ASN A 6 -24.69 -11.13 15.33
C ASN A 6 -24.41 -11.49 13.86
N ASN A 7 -25.44 -11.60 13.01
CA ASN A 7 -25.23 -11.84 11.58
C ASN A 7 -24.46 -10.69 10.91
N LYS A 8 -24.75 -9.44 11.31
CA LYS A 8 -24.01 -8.26 10.82
C LYS A 8 -22.54 -8.28 11.26
N GLU A 9 -22.25 -8.67 12.50
CA GLU A 9 -20.88 -8.85 12.99
C GLU A 9 -20.12 -9.93 12.22
N ILE A 10 -20.76 -11.10 12.00
CA ILE A 10 -20.18 -12.21 11.23
C ILE A 10 -19.92 -11.77 9.77
N ALA A 11 -20.83 -11.01 9.18
CA ALA A 11 -20.66 -10.48 7.82
C ALA A 11 -19.43 -9.56 7.74
N LEU A 12 -19.27 -8.63 8.68
CA LEU A 12 -18.11 -7.74 8.74
C LEU A 12 -16.80 -8.52 8.96
N ARG A 13 -16.79 -9.59 9.75
CA ARG A 13 -15.62 -10.48 9.89
C ARG A 13 -15.26 -11.18 8.60
N LYS A 14 -16.25 -11.74 7.90
CA LYS A 14 -16.04 -12.38 6.59
C LYS A 14 -15.56 -11.38 5.56
N GLU A 15 -16.09 -10.16 5.59
CA GLU A 15 -15.64 -9.09 4.70
C GLU A 15 -14.18 -8.70 5.00
N ALA A 16 -13.81 -8.55 6.27
CA ALA A 16 -12.41 -8.29 6.65
C ALA A 16 -11.47 -9.43 6.20
N GLU A 17 -11.87 -10.69 6.37
CA GLU A 17 -11.06 -11.83 5.91
C GLU A 17 -10.89 -11.83 4.38
N ALA A 18 -11.97 -11.59 3.63
CA ALA A 18 -11.90 -11.44 2.18
C ALA A 18 -11.03 -10.23 1.77
N GLN A 19 -11.12 -9.13 2.51
CA GLN A 19 -10.35 -7.91 2.27
C GLN A 19 -8.84 -8.15 2.46
N ARG A 20 -8.42 -8.99 3.43
CA ARG A 20 -7.00 -9.40 3.55
C ARG A 20 -6.52 -10.12 2.29
N GLY A 21 -7.35 -11.00 1.74
CA GLY A 21 -7.08 -11.68 0.48
C GLY A 21 -6.92 -10.71 -0.70
N LYS A 22 -7.80 -9.69 -0.80
CA LYS A 22 -7.73 -8.66 -1.84
C LYS A 22 -6.46 -7.82 -1.75
N ILE A 23 -6.12 -7.34 -0.55
CA ILE A 23 -4.87 -6.59 -0.30
C ILE A 23 -3.66 -7.41 -0.75
N LYS A 24 -3.61 -8.70 -0.41
CA LYS A 24 -2.55 -9.61 -0.85
C LYS A 24 -2.51 -9.75 -2.38
N SER A 25 -3.67 -9.92 -3.02
CA SER A 25 -3.78 -10.07 -4.47
C SER A 25 -3.33 -8.82 -5.23
N VAL A 26 -3.75 -7.64 -4.79
CA VAL A 26 -3.36 -6.36 -5.39
C VAL A 26 -1.87 -6.14 -5.23
N ARG A 27 -1.31 -6.42 -4.05
CA ARG A 27 0.13 -6.37 -3.83
C ARG A 27 0.89 -7.30 -4.79
N ASP A 28 0.48 -8.56 -4.91
CA ASP A 28 1.12 -9.51 -5.84
C ASP A 28 1.05 -9.05 -7.29
N LYS A 29 -0.09 -8.46 -7.70
CA LYS A 29 -0.26 -7.87 -9.03
C LYS A 29 0.74 -6.73 -9.30
N VAL A 30 0.96 -5.84 -8.32
CA VAL A 30 1.96 -4.77 -8.40
C VAL A 30 3.35 -5.38 -8.70
N PHE A 31 3.74 -6.38 -7.92
CA PHE A 31 5.04 -7.04 -8.07
C PHE A 31 5.18 -7.75 -9.43
N LYS A 32 4.10 -8.34 -9.97
CA LYS A 32 4.11 -8.99 -11.29
C LYS A 32 4.26 -8.00 -12.43
N ILE A 33 3.47 -6.92 -12.45
CA ILE A 33 3.57 -5.86 -13.48
C ILE A 33 4.98 -5.28 -13.51
N ILE A 34 5.56 -5.05 -12.32
CA ILE A 34 6.93 -4.60 -12.18
C ILE A 34 7.92 -5.58 -12.84
N ARG A 35 7.83 -6.88 -12.55
CA ARG A 35 8.73 -7.88 -13.15
C ARG A 35 8.53 -8.00 -14.65
N GLU A 36 7.30 -8.00 -15.12
CA GLU A 36 6.97 -8.10 -16.55
C GLU A 36 7.54 -6.92 -17.32
N LYS A 37 7.34 -5.69 -16.83
CA LYS A 37 7.91 -4.47 -17.43
C LYS A 37 9.43 -4.39 -17.27
N ALA A 38 9.99 -4.86 -16.16
CA ALA A 38 11.44 -4.87 -15.95
C ALA A 38 12.17 -5.87 -16.85
N ASN A 39 11.51 -6.97 -17.23
CA ASN A 39 12.06 -7.97 -18.16
C ASN A 39 12.10 -7.50 -19.63
N VAL A 40 11.53 -6.33 -19.96
CA VAL A 40 11.45 -5.83 -21.34
C VAL A 40 12.83 -5.37 -21.86
N SER A 41 13.80 -5.05 -20.98
CA SER A 41 15.20 -4.90 -21.41
C SER A 41 16.23 -5.20 -20.31
N THR A 42 17.33 -5.87 -20.67
CA THR A 42 18.37 -6.34 -19.73
C THR A 42 19.01 -5.21 -18.94
N GLU A 43 19.19 -4.04 -19.57
CA GLU A 43 19.74 -2.85 -18.94
C GLU A 43 18.71 -2.14 -18.04
N TYR A 44 17.43 -2.18 -18.42
CA TYR A 44 16.34 -1.69 -17.60
C TYR A 44 16.21 -2.47 -16.30
N ARG A 45 16.32 -3.80 -16.36
CA ARG A 45 16.30 -4.66 -15.17
C ARG A 45 17.40 -4.29 -14.16
N LYS A 46 18.63 -4.03 -14.62
CA LYS A 46 19.75 -3.65 -13.73
C LYS A 46 19.53 -2.30 -13.05
N ALA A 47 19.08 -1.30 -13.80
CA ALA A 47 18.74 0.00 -13.25
C ALA A 47 17.59 -0.13 -12.23
N PHE A 48 16.57 -0.90 -12.60
CA PHE A 48 15.40 -1.15 -11.77
C PHE A 48 15.72 -1.91 -10.47
N GLU A 49 16.54 -2.96 -10.51
CA GLU A 49 16.94 -3.72 -9.32
C GLU A 49 17.68 -2.84 -8.29
N LYS A 50 18.46 -1.85 -8.76
CA LYS A 50 19.22 -0.95 -7.88
C LYS A 50 18.33 0.10 -7.20
N ILE A 51 17.28 0.56 -7.87
CA ILE A 51 16.39 1.62 -7.36
C ILE A 51 15.13 1.08 -6.69
N TYR A 52 14.79 -0.19 -6.93
CA TYR A 52 13.59 -0.83 -6.41
C TYR A 52 13.43 -0.73 -4.88
N PRO A 53 14.47 -0.94 -4.05
CA PRO A 53 14.37 -0.79 -2.61
C PRO A 53 13.97 0.62 -2.20
N ASP A 54 14.58 1.63 -2.82
CA ASP A 54 14.31 3.04 -2.53
C ASP A 54 12.93 3.49 -3.03
N LEU A 55 12.53 2.99 -4.20
CA LEU A 55 11.21 3.23 -4.76
C LEU A 55 10.14 2.69 -3.82
N ILE A 56 10.27 1.43 -3.35
CA ILE A 56 9.38 0.82 -2.34
C ILE A 56 9.43 1.54 -0.99
N ALA A 57 10.61 1.99 -0.54
CA ALA A 57 10.75 2.73 0.71
C ALA A 57 10.06 4.10 0.68
N GLY A 58 9.68 4.59 -0.51
CA GLY A 58 9.02 5.88 -0.70
C GLY A 58 10.00 7.04 -0.92
N ARG A 59 11.31 6.77 -0.99
CA ARG A 59 12.36 7.81 -1.14
C ARG A 59 12.24 8.64 -2.40
N TYR A 60 11.70 8.07 -3.48
CA TYR A 60 11.53 8.77 -4.76
C TYR A 60 10.08 9.21 -5.03
N SER A 61 9.16 9.08 -4.07
CA SER A 61 7.75 9.46 -4.25
C SER A 61 7.55 10.98 -4.44
N GLY A 62 8.55 11.79 -4.10
CA GLY A 62 8.51 13.25 -4.19
C GLY A 62 9.41 13.86 -5.27
N ASP A 63 10.31 13.08 -5.86
CA ASP A 63 11.31 13.58 -6.81
C ASP A 63 11.19 12.87 -8.17
N ASN A 64 10.17 13.31 -8.94
CA ASN A 64 9.94 12.85 -10.31
C ASN A 64 11.10 13.19 -11.27
N GLY A 65 12.09 14.00 -10.85
CA GLY A 65 13.23 14.41 -11.66
C GLY A 65 14.55 13.70 -11.34
N GLY A 66 14.92 13.58 -10.05
CA GLY A 66 16.21 13.03 -9.64
C GLY A 66 16.42 11.56 -9.99
N MET A 67 15.35 10.77 -9.93
CA MET A 67 15.42 9.35 -10.30
C MET A 67 15.67 9.14 -11.79
N MET A 68 15.04 9.97 -12.63
CA MET A 68 15.25 9.94 -14.08
C MET A 68 16.63 10.44 -14.49
N LYS A 69 17.13 11.50 -13.82
CA LYS A 69 18.49 12.00 -14.00
C LYS A 69 19.52 10.91 -13.67
N TRP A 70 19.40 10.25 -12.53
CA TRP A 70 20.32 9.18 -12.13
C TRP A 70 20.32 7.99 -13.11
N ILE A 71 19.16 7.58 -13.63
CA ILE A 71 19.09 6.50 -14.63
C ILE A 71 19.75 6.93 -15.95
N GLN A 72 19.50 8.16 -16.41
CA GLN A 72 20.15 8.71 -17.60
C GLN A 72 21.67 8.82 -17.43
N GLU A 73 22.15 9.19 -16.25
CA GLU A 73 23.58 9.26 -15.92
C GLU A 73 24.25 7.89 -15.93
N GLN A 74 23.58 6.87 -15.40
CA GLN A 74 24.09 5.49 -15.44
C GLN A 74 23.95 4.84 -16.82
N ASN A 75 22.99 5.29 -17.63
CA ASN A 75 22.73 4.75 -18.96
C ASN A 75 22.22 5.84 -19.93
N PRO A 76 23.12 6.50 -20.70
CA PRO A 76 22.76 7.59 -21.61
C PRO A 76 21.85 7.18 -22.79
N THR A 77 21.78 5.89 -23.12
CA THR A 77 20.92 5.36 -24.19
C THR A 77 19.56 4.88 -23.69
N PHE A 78 19.24 5.16 -22.43
CA PHE A 78 18.00 4.74 -21.79
C PHE A 78 16.77 5.43 -22.39
N ASP A 79 15.80 4.63 -22.84
CA ASP A 79 14.51 5.13 -23.31
C ASP A 79 13.66 5.60 -22.12
N THR A 80 13.49 6.91 -22.03
CA THR A 80 12.76 7.58 -20.95
C THR A 80 11.27 7.27 -20.96
N SER A 81 10.71 6.88 -22.11
CA SER A 81 9.29 6.58 -22.26
C SER A 81 8.88 5.30 -21.51
N LEU A 82 9.67 4.23 -21.64
CA LEU A 82 9.42 2.95 -20.96
C LEU A 82 9.49 3.06 -19.44
N TYR A 83 10.31 3.99 -18.94
CA TYR A 83 10.34 4.29 -17.52
C TYR A 83 9.11 5.05 -17.05
N GLY A 84 8.71 6.10 -17.77
CA GLY A 84 7.47 6.83 -17.47
C GLY A 84 6.27 5.89 -17.40
N ASP A 85 6.15 4.98 -18.37
CA ASP A 85 5.10 3.97 -18.42
C ASP A 85 5.12 3.00 -17.23
N LEU A 86 6.29 2.60 -16.75
CA LEU A 86 6.39 1.77 -15.54
C LEU A 86 6.02 2.57 -14.30
N MET A 87 6.57 3.77 -14.13
CA MET A 87 6.30 4.59 -12.97
C MET A 87 4.82 4.91 -12.84
N GLN A 88 4.17 5.30 -13.94
CA GLN A 88 2.72 5.49 -13.99
C GLN A 88 1.98 4.21 -13.60
N SER A 89 2.42 3.05 -14.10
CA SER A 89 1.80 1.77 -13.71
C SER A 89 1.99 1.46 -12.23
N ILE A 90 3.17 1.73 -11.67
CA ILE A 90 3.45 1.55 -10.24
C ILE A 90 2.56 2.48 -9.41
N GLU A 91 2.43 3.74 -9.80
CA GLU A 91 1.60 4.74 -9.11
C GLU A 91 0.14 4.30 -9.04
N VAL A 92 -0.46 3.94 -10.17
CA VAL A 92 -1.85 3.44 -10.22
C VAL A 92 -2.02 2.22 -9.32
N GLN A 93 -1.05 1.31 -9.32
CA GLN A 93 -1.13 0.11 -8.48
C GLN A 93 -0.92 0.41 -6.99
N ARG A 94 -0.11 1.41 -6.63
CA ARG A 94 0.05 1.90 -5.25
C ARG A 94 -1.23 2.53 -4.73
N GLU A 95 -1.88 3.34 -5.55
CA GLU A 95 -3.17 3.93 -5.21
C GLU A 95 -4.21 2.83 -4.97
N ALA A 96 -4.32 1.86 -5.88
CA ALA A 96 -5.21 0.71 -5.69
C ALA A 96 -4.90 -0.08 -4.41
N PHE A 97 -3.61 -0.29 -4.10
CA PHE A 97 -3.20 -0.94 -2.86
C PHE A 97 -3.62 -0.11 -1.63
N ASN A 98 -3.42 1.21 -1.66
CA ASN A 98 -3.85 2.10 -0.59
C ASN A 98 -5.36 2.06 -0.36
N THR A 99 -6.15 2.15 -1.44
CA THR A 99 -7.63 2.06 -1.37
C THR A 99 -8.09 0.77 -0.68
N GLU A 100 -7.47 -0.36 -0.98
CA GLU A 100 -7.83 -1.65 -0.37
C GLU A 100 -7.43 -1.71 1.12
N GLN A 101 -6.34 -1.05 1.52
CA GLN A 101 -5.98 -0.90 2.94
C GLN A 101 -6.95 0.03 3.68
N THR A 102 -7.34 1.16 3.08
CA THR A 102 -8.35 2.08 3.65
C THR A 102 -9.68 1.35 3.86
N ARG A 103 -10.12 0.57 2.87
CA ARG A 103 -11.34 -0.24 2.99
C ARG A 103 -11.28 -1.23 4.14
N MET A 104 -10.11 -1.82 4.43
CA MET A 104 -9.95 -2.67 5.62
C MET A 104 -10.18 -1.90 6.91
N LEU A 105 -9.59 -0.70 7.02
CA LEU A 105 -9.77 0.17 8.17
C LEU A 105 -11.24 0.58 8.34
N ASP A 106 -11.94 0.86 7.25
CA ASP A 106 -13.37 1.16 7.27
C ASP A 106 -14.20 -0.02 7.82
N ILE A 107 -13.90 -1.25 7.41
CA ILE A 107 -14.57 -2.46 7.92
C ILE A 107 -14.32 -2.61 9.43
N ILE A 108 -13.08 -2.38 9.88
CA ILE A 108 -12.70 -2.43 11.30
C ILE A 108 -13.46 -1.35 12.09
N ASN A 109 -13.50 -0.12 11.58
CA ASN A 109 -14.22 1.00 12.19
C ASN A 109 -15.73 0.73 12.26
N GLN A 110 -16.34 0.23 11.18
CA GLN A 110 -17.76 -0.15 11.16
C GLN A 110 -18.07 -1.24 12.19
N ARG A 111 -17.17 -2.20 12.37
CA ARG A 111 -17.32 -3.24 13.38
C ARG A 111 -17.14 -2.70 14.79
N ALA A 112 -16.17 -1.82 15.02
CA ALA A 112 -15.99 -1.17 16.32
C ALA A 112 -17.24 -0.36 16.70
N ALA A 113 -17.75 0.46 15.79
CA ALA A 113 -18.99 1.21 15.98
C ALA A 113 -20.17 0.27 16.30
N LEU A 114 -20.29 -0.86 15.59
CA LEU A 114 -21.33 -1.85 15.85
C LEU A 114 -21.24 -2.46 17.26
N LEU A 115 -20.03 -2.65 17.79
CA LEU A 115 -19.77 -3.19 19.13
C LEU A 115 -20.03 -2.17 20.25
N GLU A 116 -19.88 -0.87 19.96
CA GLU A 116 -20.02 0.21 20.95
C GLU A 116 -21.41 0.85 20.96
N GLN A 117 -22.09 0.91 19.82
CA GLN A 117 -23.39 1.57 19.70
C GLN A 117 -24.51 0.79 20.40
N TYR A 118 -25.41 1.54 21.03
CA TYR A 118 -26.67 1.00 21.54
C TYR A 118 -27.71 0.96 20.40
N PRO A 119 -28.55 -0.11 20.31
CA PRO A 119 -28.62 -1.25 21.21
C PRO A 119 -27.76 -2.45 20.76
N SER A 120 -26.98 -2.34 19.68
CA SER A 120 -26.24 -3.47 19.09
C SER A 120 -25.22 -4.09 20.05
N CYS A 121 -24.57 -3.28 20.88
CA CYS A 121 -23.60 -3.73 21.89
C CYS A 121 -24.17 -4.74 22.92
N TRP A 122 -25.48 -4.69 23.19
CA TRP A 122 -26.18 -5.63 24.09
C TRP A 122 -26.39 -7.01 23.48
N PHE A 123 -26.44 -7.07 22.15
CA PHE A 123 -26.84 -8.27 21.44
C PHE A 123 -25.66 -9.02 20.81
N ILE A 124 -24.49 -8.40 20.69
CA ILE A 124 -23.33 -9.03 20.04
C ILE A 124 -22.54 -9.87 21.04
N ARG A 125 -22.38 -11.16 20.70
CA ARG A 125 -21.72 -12.14 21.57
C ARG A 125 -20.20 -12.17 21.41
N ASN A 126 -19.69 -11.89 20.20
CA ASN A 126 -18.26 -11.90 19.91
C ASN A 126 -17.70 -10.47 19.89
N LYS A 127 -16.85 -10.15 20.86
CA LYS A 127 -16.19 -8.84 20.99
C LYS A 127 -14.69 -8.87 20.68
N SER A 128 -14.17 -9.98 20.15
CA SER A 128 -12.73 -10.11 19.82
C SER A 128 -12.31 -9.05 18.81
N ALA A 129 -11.14 -8.42 18.95
CA ALA A 129 -10.65 -7.47 17.96
C ALA A 129 -10.28 -8.18 16.63
N ILE A 130 -10.42 -7.50 15.50
CA ILE A 130 -9.79 -7.92 14.24
C ILE A 130 -8.40 -7.29 14.25
N ASP A 131 -7.37 -8.12 14.38
CA ASP A 131 -5.99 -7.64 14.32
C ASP A 131 -5.60 -7.34 12.86
N TYR A 132 -5.23 -6.11 12.57
CA TYR A 132 -4.76 -5.71 11.25
C TYR A 132 -3.71 -4.62 11.39
N THR A 133 -2.50 -4.94 10.98
CA THR A 133 -1.41 -3.97 10.84
C THR A 133 -1.38 -3.49 9.39
N VAL A 134 -1.43 -2.16 9.22
CA VAL A 134 -1.29 -1.54 7.91
C VAL A 134 0.12 -1.83 7.39
N ILE A 135 0.22 -2.17 6.12
CA ILE A 135 1.49 -2.42 5.47
C ILE A 135 2.07 -1.07 5.05
N ALA A 136 3.03 -0.59 5.83
CA ALA A 136 3.74 0.66 5.60
C ALA A 136 5.25 0.43 5.40
N SER A 137 5.95 1.47 4.95
CA SER A 137 7.41 1.44 4.83
C SER A 137 8.07 1.44 6.22
N THR A 138 9.31 0.98 6.29
CA THR A 138 10.09 1.04 7.55
C THR A 138 10.26 2.47 8.05
N SER A 139 10.45 3.45 7.15
CA SER A 139 10.54 4.86 7.54
C SER A 139 9.24 5.32 8.21
N THR A 140 8.10 5.07 7.58
CA THR A 140 6.79 5.41 8.15
C THR A 140 6.55 4.71 9.49
N ASN A 141 6.91 3.45 9.65
CA ASN A 141 6.78 2.75 10.93
C ASN A 141 7.65 3.39 12.02
N ASN A 142 8.87 3.82 11.67
CA ASN A 142 9.76 4.50 12.60
C ASN A 142 9.24 5.89 12.97
N ILE A 143 8.73 6.68 12.01
CA ILE A 143 8.10 7.98 12.24
C ILE A 143 6.87 7.84 13.14
N MET A 144 6.02 6.83 12.89
CA MET A 144 4.86 6.55 13.72
C MET A 144 5.24 6.12 15.14
N GLN A 145 6.40 5.47 15.32
CA GLN A 145 6.93 5.12 16.63
C GLN A 145 7.60 6.30 17.36
N SER A 146 8.37 7.12 16.64
CA SER A 146 9.08 8.28 17.19
C SER A 146 8.16 9.47 17.43
N GLY A 147 7.07 9.59 16.66
CA GLY A 147 6.19 10.76 16.63
C GLY A 147 6.82 12.01 16.00
N ILE A 148 8.00 11.86 15.39
CA ILE A 148 8.78 12.96 14.82
C ILE A 148 9.07 12.64 13.36
N ASP A 149 8.71 13.57 12.48
CA ASP A 149 8.96 13.53 11.05
C ASP A 149 10.02 14.59 10.69
N ASP A 150 11.28 14.16 10.71
CA ASP A 150 12.45 15.00 10.37
C ASP A 150 12.86 14.84 8.89
N GLU A 151 12.03 14.19 8.04
CA GLU A 151 12.32 14.06 6.61
C GLU A 151 12.17 15.42 5.91
N MET A 152 13.28 16.14 5.74
CA MET A 152 13.33 17.34 4.91
C MET A 152 13.23 16.93 3.43
N LEU A 153 12.20 17.43 2.73
CA LEU A 153 12.10 17.31 1.26
C LEU A 153 13.21 18.15 0.62
N THR A 154 14.37 17.54 0.39
CA THR A 154 15.47 18.18 -0.31
C THR A 154 15.24 18.07 -1.82
N PHE A 155 14.81 19.18 -2.43
CA PHE A 155 14.84 19.33 -3.88
C PHE A 155 16.29 19.62 -4.27
N HIS A 156 16.95 18.66 -4.94
CA HIS A 156 18.22 18.95 -5.62
C HIS A 156 17.89 19.51 -7.00
N ASP A 157 18.27 20.77 -7.24
CA ASP A 157 18.14 21.49 -8.53
C ASP A 157 18.74 20.69 -9.72
#